data_AF-S4U3I2-F1
#
_entry.id   AF-S4U3I2-F1
#
_cell.length_a   1.000
_cell.length_b   1.000
_cell.length_c   1.000
_cell.angle_alpha   90.00
_cell.angle_beta   90.00
_cell.angle_gamma   90.00
#
_symmetry.space_group_name_H-M   'P 1'
#
loop_
_entity.id
_entity.type
_entity.pdbx_description
1 polymer ?
#
loop_
_entity_poly.entity_id
_entity_poly.type
_entity_poly.pdbx_seq_one_letter_code
_entity_poly.pdbx_strand_id
1 'polypeptide(L)' 'GRIRKNESIKNAFKRISSMELGKEYGISGSVFNGVWEHFYDDGFFSEDEATHYIVLCYTLKVLKSELNLPDDQHRE' A
#
# COMPACT_ATOMS: atom_id res chain seq x y z
N GLY A 1 -0.58 -1.60 1.30
CA GLY A 1 -1.16 -2.77 0.63
C GLY A 1 -0.17 -3.52 -0.28
N ARG A 2 -0.55 -4.73 -0.74
CA ARG A 2 0.26 -5.64 -1.59
C ARG A 2 -0.05 -5.54 -3.09
N ILE A 3 0.94 -5.83 -3.93
CA ILE A 3 0.78 -6.05 -5.38
C ILE A 3 0.24 -7.47 -5.60
N ARG A 4 -0.81 -7.62 -6.41
CA ARG A 4 -1.46 -8.91 -6.69
C ARG A 4 -0.74 -9.64 -7.82
N LYS A 5 -0.96 -10.97 -7.92
CA LYS A 5 -0.46 -11.77 -9.05
C LYS A 5 -0.94 -11.17 -10.38
N ASN A 6 -0.02 -11.05 -11.35
CA ASN A 6 -0.27 -10.44 -12.67
C ASN A 6 -0.72 -8.98 -12.63
N GLU A 7 -0.45 -8.25 -11.54
CA GLU A 7 -0.72 -6.82 -11.43
C GLU A 7 0.57 -6.02 -11.63
N SER A 8 0.53 -4.99 -12.47
CA SER A 8 1.65 -4.05 -12.61
C SER A 8 1.74 -3.12 -11.40
N ILE A 9 2.94 -2.62 -11.08
CA ILE A 9 3.14 -1.64 -10.00
C ILE A 9 2.24 -0.41 -10.21
N LYS A 10 2.07 0.06 -11.45
CA LYS A 10 1.21 1.21 -11.80
C LYS A 10 -0.26 0.96 -11.46
N ASN A 11 -0.77 -0.24 -11.73
CA ASN A 11 -2.15 -0.61 -11.43
C ASN A 11 -2.35 -0.81 -9.93
N ALA A 12 -1.39 -1.48 -9.27
CA ALA A 12 -1.40 -1.63 -7.82
C ALA A 12 -1.38 -0.27 -7.11
N PHE A 13 -0.57 0.68 -7.56
CA PHE A 13 -0.50 2.02 -6.99
C PHE A 13 -1.87 2.72 -7.00
N LYS A 14 -2.55 2.72 -8.16
CA LYS A 14 -3.90 3.29 -8.29
C LYS A 14 -4.91 2.61 -7.39
N ARG A 15 -4.96 1.28 -7.41
CA ARG A 15 -5.90 0.49 -6.61
C ARG A 15 -5.68 0.70 -5.11
N ILE A 16 -4.43 0.61 -4.67
CA ILE A 16 -4.06 0.79 -3.27
C ILE A 16 -4.38 2.22 -2.85
N SER A 17 -4.02 3.24 -3.63
CA SER A 17 -4.32 4.61 -3.23
C SER A 17 -5.83 4.88 -3.16
N SER A 18 -6.62 4.31 -4.08
CA SER A 18 -8.09 4.39 -4.02
C SER A 18 -8.64 3.77 -2.74
N MET A 19 -8.12 2.58 -2.40
CA MET A 19 -8.57 1.81 -1.26
C MET A 19 -8.11 2.39 0.09
N GLU A 20 -6.93 3.01 0.17
CA GLU A 20 -6.35 3.50 1.43
C GLU A 20 -6.57 5.01 1.64
N LEU A 21 -6.68 5.78 0.54
CA LEU A 21 -6.78 7.24 0.56
C LEU A 21 -8.12 7.77 0.04
N GLY A 22 -9.00 6.88 -0.46
CA GLY A 22 -10.30 7.22 -1.04
C GLY A 22 -10.22 7.88 -2.42
N LYS A 23 -9.04 7.94 -3.03
CA LYS A 23 -8.80 8.56 -4.35
C LYS A 23 -7.71 7.84 -5.13
N GLU A 24 -7.95 7.65 -6.42
CA GLU A 24 -6.93 7.12 -7.32
C GLU A 24 -5.84 8.16 -7.60
N TYR A 25 -4.59 7.76 -7.38
CA TYR A 25 -3.40 8.52 -7.72
C TYR A 25 -2.56 7.71 -8.71
N GLY A 26 -1.93 8.41 -9.65
CA GLY A 26 -0.98 7.82 -10.58
C GLY A 26 0.43 7.82 -10.01
N ILE A 27 1.17 6.74 -10.25
CA ILE A 27 2.59 6.62 -9.85
C ILE A 27 3.49 7.71 -10.44
N SER A 28 3.11 8.33 -11.57
CA SER A 28 3.85 9.44 -12.16
C SER A 28 3.84 10.72 -11.31
N GLY A 29 2.89 10.83 -10.37
CA GLY A 29 2.80 11.96 -9.43
C GLY A 29 3.51 11.72 -8.11
N SER A 30 4.16 10.57 -7.93
CA SER A 30 4.90 10.23 -6.72
C SER A 30 6.41 10.21 -6.94
N VAL A 31 7.16 10.29 -5.84
CA VAL A 31 8.62 10.15 -5.83
C VAL A 31 8.94 8.77 -5.27
N PHE A 32 9.70 7.97 -6.02
CA PHE A 32 10.20 6.70 -5.52
C PHE A 32 11.17 6.94 -4.36
N ASN A 33 10.92 6.29 -3.23
CA ASN A 33 11.65 6.47 -1.97
C ASN A 33 12.33 5.16 -1.53
N GLY A 34 12.82 4.39 -2.50
CA GLY A 34 13.63 3.20 -2.25
C GLY A 34 12.84 1.92 -1.96
N VAL A 35 13.61 0.86 -1.74
CA VAL A 35 13.13 -0.47 -1.36
C VAL A 35 13.38 -0.66 0.13
N TRP A 36 12.36 -1.16 0.83
CA TRP A 36 12.40 -1.41 2.28
C TRP A 36 11.98 -2.86 2.55
N GLU A 37 12.32 -3.34 3.73
CA GLU A 37 12.00 -4.70 4.18
C GLU A 37 11.24 -4.60 5.50
N HIS A 38 10.06 -5.20 5.57
CA HIS A 38 9.31 -5.32 6.83
C HIS A 38 9.25 -6.80 7.20
N PHE A 39 9.76 -7.11 8.40
CA PHE A 39 9.72 -8.43 9.00
C PHE A 39 8.68 -8.42 10.13
N TYR A 40 7.73 -9.35 10.06
CA TYR A 40 6.72 -9.59 11.08
C TYR A 40 6.84 -11.04 11.53
N ASP A 41 6.78 -11.25 12.86
CA ASP A 41 6.85 -12.59 13.43
C ASP A 41 5.54 -13.37 13.28
N ASP A 42 4.44 -12.67 12.97
CA ASP A 42 3.11 -13.20 12.74
C ASP A 42 2.68 -13.11 11.27
N GLY A 43 1.66 -13.91 10.94
CA GLY A 43 1.09 -14.05 9.62
C GLY A 43 -0.35 -13.55 9.55
N PHE A 44 -0.71 -12.94 8.41
CA PHE A 44 -2.11 -12.59 8.16
C PHE A 44 -3.05 -13.82 8.13
N PHE A 45 -2.51 -15.00 7.77
CA PHE A 45 -3.29 -16.23 7.66
C PHE A 45 -3.09 -17.21 8.82
N SER A 46 -1.99 -17.07 9.57
CA SER A 46 -1.73 -17.85 10.79
C SER A 46 -0.74 -17.09 11.67
N GLU A 47 -0.94 -17.13 12.99
CA GLU A 47 -0.01 -16.52 13.96
C GLU A 47 1.35 -17.25 14.00
N ASP A 48 1.41 -18.48 13.48
CA ASP A 48 2.60 -19.32 13.49
C ASP A 48 3.52 -19.13 12.26
N GLU A 49 3.11 -18.32 11.27
CA GLU A 49 3.89 -18.08 10.05
C GLU A 49 4.32 -16.62 9.92
N ALA A 50 5.62 -16.37 10.11
CA ALA A 50 6.20 -15.04 9.91
C ALA A 50 5.95 -14.48 8.51
N THR A 51 5.67 -13.18 8.42
CA THR A 51 5.48 -12.47 7.15
C THR A 51 6.65 -11.56 6.83
N HIS A 52 7.21 -11.70 5.64
CA HIS A 52 8.22 -10.79 5.09
C HIS A 52 7.69 -10.03 3.88
N TYR A 53 7.72 -8.70 3.93
CA TYR A 53 7.37 -7.83 2.80
C TYR A 53 8.59 -7.11 2.24
N ILE A 54 8.77 -7.23 0.92
CA ILE A 54 9.56 -6.27 0.14
C ILE A 54 8.65 -5.09 -0.25
N VAL A 55 9.00 -3.90 0.21
CA VAL A 55 8.19 -2.70 0.09
C VAL A 55 8.81 -1.73 -0.90
N LEU A 56 8.05 -1.38 -1.94
CA LEU A 56 8.39 -0.29 -2.85
C LEU A 56 7.81 1.01 -2.28
N CYS A 57 8.65 1.84 -1.66
CA CYS A 57 8.19 3.05 -1.00
C CYS A 57 8.03 4.20 -2.01
N TYR A 58 6.95 4.96 -1.86
CA TYR A 58 6.67 6.15 -2.67
C TYR A 58 6.16 7.29 -1.79
N THR A 59 6.63 8.50 -2.04
CA THR A 59 6.12 9.72 -1.43
C THR A 59 5.16 10.42 -2.36
N LEU A 60 3.99 10.78 -1.84
CA LEU A 60 2.95 11.49 -2.58
C LEU A 60 2.57 12.78 -1.84
N LYS A 61 2.48 13.89 -2.58
CA LYS A 61 1.90 15.13 -2.06
C LYS A 61 0.41 15.16 -2.40
N VAL A 62 -0.43 15.35 -1.39
CA VAL A 62 -1.88 15.34 -1.52
C VAL A 62 -2.49 16.54 -0.81
N LEU A 63 -3.66 16.98 -1.27
CA LEU A 63 -4.49 17.91 -0.53
C LEU A 63 -5.32 17.13 0.48
N LYS A 64 -5.25 17.49 1.77
CA LYS A 64 -5.98 16.79 2.83
C LYS A 64 -7.49 16.74 2.59
N SER A 65 -8.06 17.79 1.98
CA SER A 65 -9.48 17.87 1.63
C SER A 65 -9.92 16.85 0.57
N GLU A 66 -8.98 16.25 -0.15
CA GLU A 66 -9.27 15.23 -1.17
C GLU A 66 -9.13 13.80 -0.65
N LEU A 67 -8.75 13.64 0.62
CA LEU A 67 -8.64 12.33 1.25
C LEU A 67 -9.97 11.92 1.86
N ASN A 68 -10.35 10.68 1.60
CA ASN A 68 -11.40 9.98 2.33
C ASN A 68 -10.77 8.67 2.82
N LEU A 69 -10.36 8.63 4.08
CA LEU A 69 -9.59 7.51 4.63
C LEU A 69 -10.56 6.44 5.15
N PRO A 70 -10.80 5.34 4.40
CA PRO A 70 -11.69 4.29 4.87
C PRO A 70 -11.00 3.45 5.95
N ASP A 71 -11.80 2.88 6.83
CA ASP A 71 -11.31 2.11 7.98
C ASP A 71 -11.29 0.59 7.71
N ASP A 72 -11.67 0.16 6.51
CA ASP A 72 -11.96 -1.26 6.20
C ASP A 72 -10.73 -2.18 6.33
N GLN A 73 -9.51 -1.66 6.27
CA GLN A 73 -8.26 -2.41 6.48
C GLN A 73 -7.61 -2.19 7.86
N HIS A 74 -8.27 -1.41 8.72
CA HIS A 74 -7.77 -0.99 10.03
C HIS A 74 -8.73 -1.33 11.18
N ARG A 75 -9.80 -2.08 10.89
CA ARG A 75 -10.65 -2.68 11.93
C ARG A 75 -9.89 -3.83 12.59
N GLU A 76 -9.75 -3.76 13.91
CA GLU A 76 -9.36 -4.88 14.78
C GLU A 76 -10.38 -6.02 14.73
#